data_AF-A0AAD6ZD91-F1
#
_entry.id   AF-A0AAD6ZD91-F1
#
_cell.length_a   1.000
_cell.length_b   1.000
_cell.length_c   1.000
_cell.angle_alpha   90.00
_cell.angle_beta   90.00
_cell.angle_gamma   90.00
#
_symmetry.space_group_name_H-M   'P 1'
#
loop_
_entity.id
_entity.type
_entity.pdbx_description
1 polymer ?
#
loop_
_entity_poly.entity_id
_entity_poly.type
_entity_poly.pdbx_seq_one_letter_code
_entity_poly.pdbx_strand_id
1 'polypeptide(L)'
;MARMMAIMERLTIPILDRRRCIIALLGGTPCDTVGWQTVTDGASQLLLDRRMHHRHAQEPFPVIACGVSHGGGQTEPGELRNNIANTQLTDELLAHEYFCRLAGFANILFAMWAPLLFAFYQAQIALLNEWKPSIRWNFPGSVFAACTFNFGPRAITAAHLDFANLAWGWCAIMALGKFDPDVGGHLILWDLCLVIRFPPGSTILLPSAIIRHSNVPIRAHEHRCSFTQYTAGGLLCWVRNGFKTDEDFHLTVSVAEKAERKAESKGR
;
A
#
# COMPACT_ATOMS: atom_id res chain seq x y z
N MET A 1 27.81 -13.47 -13.21
CA MET A 1 27.05 -12.21 -13.07
C MET A 1 25.59 -12.43 -12.72
N ALA A 2 24.82 -13.25 -13.45
CA ALA A 2 23.40 -13.53 -13.16
C ALA A 2 23.09 -13.95 -11.70
N ARG A 3 23.90 -14.84 -11.11
CA ARG A 3 23.74 -15.26 -9.70
C ARG A 3 23.94 -14.13 -8.69
N MET A 4 24.77 -13.13 -9.01
CA MET A 4 25.03 -11.96 -8.15
C MET A 4 23.93 -10.90 -8.30
N MET A 5 23.44 -10.67 -9.52
CA MET A 5 22.27 -9.81 -9.77
C MET A 5 21.01 -10.38 -9.09
N ALA A 6 20.76 -11.69 -9.20
CA ALA A 6 19.67 -12.36 -8.50
C ALA A 6 19.82 -12.33 -6.97
N ILE A 7 21.03 -12.17 -6.42
CA ILE A 7 21.22 -11.94 -4.97
C ILE A 7 20.82 -10.50 -4.63
N MET A 8 21.23 -9.51 -5.42
CA MET A 8 20.87 -8.10 -5.20
C MET A 8 19.36 -7.84 -5.30
N GLU A 9 18.63 -8.57 -6.15
CA GLU A 9 17.16 -8.51 -6.26
C GLU A 9 16.42 -9.06 -5.04
N ARG A 10 17.11 -9.84 -4.20
CA ARG A 10 16.56 -10.44 -2.97
C ARG A 10 16.87 -9.64 -1.72
N LEU A 11 17.84 -8.72 -1.79
CA LEU A 11 18.28 -8.02 -0.58
C LEU A 11 17.19 -7.08 -0.11
N THR A 12 16.85 -7.23 1.17
CA THR A 12 16.11 -6.19 1.87
C THR A 12 17.08 -5.05 2.21
N ILE A 13 16.86 -3.88 1.63
CA ILE A 13 17.77 -2.72 1.76
C ILE A 13 17.00 -1.56 2.38
N PRO A 14 17.32 -1.14 3.62
CA PRO A 14 16.72 0.05 4.22
C PRO A 14 17.27 1.32 3.57
N ILE A 15 16.40 2.27 3.31
CA ILE A 15 16.76 3.64 2.94
C ILE A 15 16.75 4.45 4.23
N LEU A 16 17.90 5.06 4.54
CA LEU A 16 18.12 5.78 5.79
C LEU A 16 18.19 7.29 5.58
N ASP A 17 17.69 8.07 6.54
CA ASP A 17 17.97 9.49 6.63
C ASP A 17 19.35 9.77 7.26
N ARG A 18 19.70 11.06 7.40
CA ARG A 18 20.96 11.49 8.03
C ARG A 18 21.10 11.09 9.50
N ARG A 19 20.01 10.77 10.18
CA ARG A 19 19.95 10.33 11.58
C ARG A 19 19.94 8.80 11.71
N ARG A 20 20.08 8.08 10.59
CA ARG A 20 19.98 6.61 10.50
C ARG A 20 18.59 6.07 10.85
N CYS A 21 17.55 6.88 10.72
CA CYS A 21 16.17 6.44 10.78
C CYS A 21 15.78 5.82 9.43
N ILE A 22 15.10 4.67 9.45
CA ILE A 22 14.59 4.03 8.24
C ILE A 22 13.40 4.83 7.74
N ILE A 23 13.51 5.39 6.53
CA ILE A 23 12.44 6.18 5.91
C ILE A 23 11.69 5.41 4.82
N ALA A 24 12.31 4.37 4.25
CA ALA A 24 11.68 3.44 3.32
C ALA A 24 12.47 2.13 3.31
N LEU A 25 11.89 1.08 2.75
CA LEU A 25 12.48 -0.26 2.69
C LEU A 25 12.31 -0.86 1.30
N LEU A 26 13.41 -1.11 0.60
CA LEU A 26 13.42 -2.00 -0.56
C LEU A 26 13.29 -3.43 -0.01
N GLY A 27 12.10 -4.00 -0.06
CA GLY A 27 11.78 -5.30 0.52
C GLY A 27 12.27 -6.50 -0.29
N GLY A 28 12.50 -6.33 -1.59
CA GLY A 28 12.96 -7.39 -2.49
C GLY A 28 11.91 -8.49 -2.66
N THR A 29 12.36 -9.74 -2.69
CA THR A 29 11.55 -10.96 -2.85
C THR A 29 11.88 -11.98 -1.75
N PRO A 30 10.96 -12.90 -1.41
CA PRO A 30 11.23 -13.94 -0.40
C PRO A 30 12.25 -14.98 -0.89
N CYS A 31 12.76 -15.79 0.05
CA CYS A 31 13.74 -16.83 -0.25
C CYS A 31 13.23 -17.94 -1.19
N ASP A 32 11.93 -18.25 -1.16
CA ASP A 32 11.27 -19.22 -2.06
C ASP A 32 11.11 -18.61 -3.46
N THR A 33 12.18 -18.60 -4.26
CA THR A 33 12.17 -17.92 -5.56
C THR A 33 11.26 -18.61 -6.58
N VAL A 34 11.19 -19.95 -6.57
CA VAL A 34 10.39 -20.71 -7.53
C VAL A 34 8.90 -20.56 -7.22
N GLY A 35 8.50 -20.78 -5.97
CA GLY A 35 7.11 -20.58 -5.56
C GLY A 35 6.70 -19.11 -5.66
N TRP A 36 7.60 -18.17 -5.38
CA TRP A 36 7.32 -16.75 -5.55
C TRP A 36 7.10 -16.36 -7.01
N GLN A 37 7.92 -16.86 -7.93
CA GLN A 37 7.74 -16.59 -9.35
C GLN A 37 6.36 -17.10 -9.83
N THR A 38 5.96 -18.31 -9.46
CA THR A 38 4.62 -18.84 -9.77
C THR A 38 3.52 -17.91 -9.25
N VAL A 39 3.68 -17.41 -8.02
CA VAL A 39 2.72 -16.48 -7.40
C VAL A 39 2.66 -15.15 -8.14
N THR A 40 3.80 -14.55 -8.48
CA THR A 40 3.85 -13.22 -9.12
C THR A 40 3.40 -13.28 -10.58
N ASP A 41 3.80 -14.33 -11.30
CA ASP A 41 3.37 -14.56 -12.67
C ASP A 41 1.87 -14.82 -12.72
N GLY A 42 1.36 -15.71 -11.86
CA GLY A 42 -0.07 -15.99 -11.76
C GLY A 42 -0.91 -14.78 -11.34
N ALA A 43 -0.46 -14.00 -10.35
CA ALA A 43 -1.12 -12.74 -9.97
C ALA A 43 -1.16 -11.74 -11.12
N SER A 44 -0.05 -11.62 -11.86
CA SER A 44 0.02 -10.72 -13.02
C SER A 44 -0.94 -11.15 -14.12
N GLN A 45 -1.03 -12.45 -14.40
CA GLN A 45 -1.92 -13.02 -15.41
C GLN A 45 -3.39 -12.76 -15.06
N LEU A 46 -3.78 -12.95 -13.80
CA LEU A 46 -5.12 -12.60 -13.32
C LEU A 46 -5.45 -11.11 -13.58
N LEU A 47 -4.50 -10.21 -13.35
CA LEU A 47 -4.69 -8.77 -13.59
C LEU A 47 -4.61 -8.36 -15.08
N LEU A 48 -4.21 -9.26 -15.98
CA LEU A 48 -4.25 -9.04 -17.43
C LEU A 48 -5.55 -9.56 -18.04
N ASP A 49 -6.00 -10.74 -17.60
CA ASP A 49 -7.14 -11.43 -18.21
C ASP A 49 -8.49 -10.91 -17.70
N ARG A 50 -8.54 -10.45 -16.45
CA ARG A 50 -9.78 -10.00 -15.84
C ARG A 50 -10.15 -8.62 -16.34
N ARG A 51 -11.41 -8.50 -16.78
CA ARG A 51 -12.02 -7.22 -17.14
C ARG A 51 -12.71 -6.62 -15.94
N MET A 52 -12.66 -5.31 -15.84
CA MET A 52 -13.29 -4.53 -14.79
C MET A 52 -14.05 -3.35 -15.38
N HIS A 53 -15.01 -2.84 -14.62
CA HIS A 53 -15.62 -1.56 -14.94
C HIS A 53 -14.76 -0.45 -14.33
N HIS A 54 -13.82 0.05 -15.13
CA HIS A 54 -13.02 1.20 -14.76
C HIS A 54 -13.88 2.47 -14.90
N ARG A 55 -14.27 3.07 -13.77
CA ARG A 55 -14.71 4.46 -13.79
C ARG A 55 -13.46 5.30 -14.02
N HIS A 56 -13.46 6.14 -15.04
CA HIS A 56 -12.36 7.08 -15.30
C HIS A 56 -11.97 7.77 -13.99
N ALA A 57 -10.78 7.44 -13.49
CA ALA A 57 -10.20 8.01 -12.29
C ALA A 57 -8.71 8.18 -12.55
N GLN A 58 -8.22 9.41 -12.32
CA GLN A 58 -6.85 9.93 -12.16
C GLN A 58 -5.66 9.27 -12.89
N GLU A 59 -5.59 7.95 -12.93
CA GLU A 59 -4.55 7.17 -13.57
C GLU A 59 -4.92 6.78 -15.02
N PRO A 60 -3.94 6.70 -15.93
CA PRO A 60 -4.18 6.37 -17.34
C PRO A 60 -4.44 4.86 -17.58
N PHE A 61 -4.60 4.07 -16.52
CA PHE A 61 -4.76 2.62 -16.59
C PHE A 61 -5.86 2.10 -15.63
N PRO A 62 -6.41 0.90 -15.88
CA PRO A 62 -7.51 0.39 -15.07
C PRO A 62 -7.07 0.07 -13.64
N VAL A 63 -7.81 0.60 -12.67
CA VAL A 63 -7.54 0.44 -11.23
C VAL A 63 -8.82 0.12 -10.46
N ILE A 64 -8.73 -0.80 -9.48
CA ILE A 64 -9.76 -0.99 -8.44
C ILE A 64 -9.09 -0.97 -7.06
N ALA A 65 -9.62 -0.11 -6.19
CA ALA A 65 -9.33 -0.10 -4.77
C ALA A 65 -10.41 -0.85 -3.98
N CYS A 66 -10.04 -1.53 -2.90
CA CYS A 66 -10.96 -2.14 -1.95
C CYS A 66 -10.42 -2.11 -0.51
N GLY A 67 -11.29 -2.43 0.45
CA GLY A 67 -11.01 -2.37 1.88
C GLY A 67 -11.57 -1.12 2.52
N VAL A 68 -11.06 -0.79 3.70
CA VAL A 68 -11.64 0.20 4.62
C VAL A 68 -10.93 1.52 4.49
N SER A 69 -11.69 2.60 4.36
CA SER A 69 -11.16 3.96 4.32
C SER A 69 -12.07 4.94 5.05
N HIS A 70 -11.58 6.15 5.26
CA HIS A 70 -12.34 7.25 5.81
C HIS A 70 -11.80 8.57 5.25
N GLY A 71 -12.67 9.34 4.59
CA GLY A 71 -12.35 10.63 3.98
C GLY A 71 -13.39 11.03 2.93
N GLY A 72 -13.13 12.11 2.20
CA GLY A 72 -13.98 12.52 1.05
C GLY A 72 -15.43 12.85 1.41
N GLY A 73 -15.68 13.32 2.64
CA GLY A 73 -17.02 13.67 3.13
C GLY A 73 -17.84 12.50 3.70
N GLN A 74 -17.23 11.33 3.88
CA GLN A 74 -17.86 10.24 4.65
C GLN A 74 -18.08 10.67 6.11
N THR A 75 -19.24 10.32 6.67
CA THR A 75 -19.59 10.61 8.08
C THR A 75 -19.03 9.59 9.06
N GLU A 76 -18.61 8.44 8.56
CA GLU A 76 -17.94 7.39 9.34
C GLU A 76 -17.07 6.51 8.42
N PRO A 77 -16.07 5.80 8.96
CA PRO A 77 -15.32 4.80 8.22
C PRO A 77 -16.18 3.68 7.65
N GLY A 78 -15.78 3.20 6.48
CA GLY A 78 -16.44 2.07 5.84
C GLY A 78 -15.67 1.52 4.66
N GLU A 79 -16.20 0.43 4.12
CA GLU A 79 -15.67 -0.21 2.92
C GLU A 79 -15.78 0.73 1.70
N LEU A 80 -14.74 0.73 0.87
CA LEU A 80 -14.72 1.44 -0.40
C LEU A 80 -15.84 0.93 -1.30
N ARG A 81 -16.65 1.85 -1.80
CA ARG A 81 -17.84 1.49 -2.61
C ARG A 81 -17.43 1.13 -4.04
N ASN A 82 -17.61 -0.14 -4.38
CA ASN A 82 -17.50 -0.65 -5.74
C ASN A 82 -18.88 -0.99 -6.32
N ASN A 83 -19.00 -1.03 -7.65
CA ASN A 83 -20.18 -1.62 -8.29
C ASN A 83 -20.17 -3.16 -8.10
N ILE A 84 -21.31 -3.81 -8.31
CA ILE A 84 -21.50 -5.25 -8.05
C ILE A 84 -20.40 -6.10 -8.72
N ALA A 85 -20.10 -5.85 -10.00
CA ALA A 85 -19.09 -6.60 -10.75
C ALA A 85 -17.67 -6.39 -10.19
N ASN A 86 -17.30 -5.16 -9.84
CA ASN A 86 -15.99 -4.87 -9.25
C ASN A 86 -15.89 -5.44 -7.82
N THR A 87 -16.97 -5.44 -7.04
CA THR A 87 -17.00 -6.07 -5.71
C THR A 87 -16.76 -7.58 -5.82
N GLN A 88 -17.47 -8.27 -6.73
CA GLN A 88 -17.26 -9.70 -7.00
C GLN A 88 -15.82 -9.99 -7.41
N LEU A 89 -15.27 -9.17 -8.33
CA LEU A 89 -13.88 -9.31 -8.75
C LEU A 89 -12.91 -9.11 -7.60
N THR A 90 -13.08 -8.08 -6.76
CA THR A 90 -12.20 -7.87 -5.60
C THR A 90 -12.33 -8.99 -4.58
N ASP A 91 -13.52 -9.55 -4.38
CA ASP A 91 -13.72 -10.68 -3.47
C ASP A 91 -12.97 -11.92 -3.95
N GLU A 92 -13.03 -12.23 -5.25
CA GLU A 92 -12.24 -13.30 -5.86
C GLU A 92 -10.73 -13.04 -5.71
N LEU A 93 -10.26 -11.82 -5.99
CA LEU A 93 -8.84 -11.48 -5.92
C LEU A 93 -8.32 -11.53 -4.48
N LEU A 94 -9.08 -11.03 -3.50
CA LEU A 94 -8.71 -11.06 -2.07
C LEU A 94 -8.66 -12.49 -1.53
N ALA A 95 -9.50 -13.40 -2.02
CA ALA A 95 -9.49 -14.81 -1.63
C ALA A 95 -8.42 -15.65 -2.36
N HIS A 96 -7.85 -15.13 -3.46
CA HIS A 96 -6.90 -15.88 -4.26
C HIS A 96 -5.56 -16.07 -3.55
N GLU A 97 -5.03 -17.30 -3.57
CA GLU A 97 -3.80 -17.67 -2.86
C GLU A 97 -2.61 -16.76 -3.20
N TYR A 98 -2.52 -16.30 -4.45
CA TYR A 98 -1.48 -15.40 -4.89
C TYR A 98 -1.50 -14.09 -4.11
N PHE A 99 -2.63 -13.39 -4.08
CA PHE A 99 -2.72 -12.11 -3.38
C PHE A 99 -2.63 -12.26 -1.86
N CYS A 100 -3.12 -13.37 -1.29
CA CYS A 100 -2.86 -13.72 0.10
C CYS A 100 -1.35 -13.82 0.40
N ARG A 101 -0.57 -14.49 -0.47
CA ARG A 101 0.90 -14.58 -0.33
C ARG A 101 1.58 -13.23 -0.53
N LEU A 102 1.14 -12.43 -1.50
CA LEU A 102 1.67 -11.09 -1.75
C LEU A 102 1.43 -10.16 -0.54
N ALA A 103 0.20 -10.17 -0.01
CA ALA A 103 -0.20 -9.39 1.15
C ALA A 103 0.58 -9.82 2.40
N GLY A 104 0.66 -11.13 2.65
CA GLY A 104 1.40 -11.69 3.78
C GLY A 104 2.88 -11.31 3.77
N PHE A 105 3.55 -11.34 2.60
CA PHE A 105 4.95 -10.94 2.49
C PHE A 105 5.18 -9.48 2.88
N ALA A 106 4.36 -8.56 2.37
CA ALA A 106 4.44 -7.15 2.74
C ALA A 106 4.18 -6.93 4.24
N ASN A 107 3.21 -7.66 4.81
CA ASN A 107 2.88 -7.61 6.23
C ASN A 107 4.06 -8.04 7.11
N ILE A 108 4.75 -9.12 6.73
CA ILE A 108 5.96 -9.62 7.42
C ILE A 108 7.12 -8.61 7.31
N LEU A 109 7.36 -8.06 6.12
CA LEU A 109 8.38 -7.01 5.94
C LEU A 109 8.13 -5.81 6.85
N PHE A 110 6.88 -5.37 6.96
CA PHE A 110 6.49 -4.28 7.85
C PHE A 110 6.78 -4.65 9.32
N ALA A 111 6.28 -5.81 9.78
CA ALA A 111 6.48 -6.27 11.16
C ALA A 111 7.97 -6.36 11.54
N MET A 112 8.83 -6.84 10.64
CA MET A 112 10.26 -6.99 10.91
C MET A 112 11.02 -5.67 10.94
N TRP A 113 10.73 -4.74 10.03
CA TRP A 113 11.56 -3.55 9.81
C TRP A 113 11.03 -2.28 10.47
N ALA A 114 9.76 -2.25 10.84
CA ALA A 114 9.17 -1.15 11.59
C ALA A 114 8.19 -1.67 12.66
N PRO A 115 8.65 -2.49 13.63
CA PRO A 115 7.78 -3.20 14.58
C PRO A 115 6.91 -2.26 15.43
N LEU A 116 7.41 -1.09 15.81
CA LEU A 116 6.63 -0.11 16.58
C LEU A 116 5.49 0.50 15.74
N LEU A 117 5.76 0.79 14.47
CA LEU A 117 4.77 1.31 13.53
C LEU A 117 3.75 0.23 13.16
N PHE A 118 4.20 -1.01 12.99
CA PHE A 118 3.33 -2.17 12.79
C PHE A 118 2.39 -2.38 13.98
N ALA A 119 2.92 -2.37 15.21
CA ALA A 119 2.13 -2.50 16.44
C ALA A 119 1.11 -1.36 16.56
N PHE A 120 1.49 -0.14 16.18
CA PHE A 120 0.55 0.98 16.09
C PHE A 120 -0.60 0.66 15.12
N TYR A 121 -0.33 0.24 13.89
CA TYR A 121 -1.39 -0.11 12.93
C TYR A 121 -2.28 -1.25 13.46
N GLN A 122 -1.68 -2.29 14.03
CA GLN A 122 -2.41 -3.42 14.60
C GLN A 122 -3.37 -2.98 15.71
N ALA A 123 -2.92 -2.10 16.61
CA ALA A 123 -3.76 -1.55 17.68
C ALA A 123 -4.91 -0.70 17.11
N GLN A 124 -4.66 0.10 16.07
CA GLN A 124 -5.72 0.90 15.43
C GLN A 124 -6.78 0.00 14.78
N ILE A 125 -6.37 -1.07 14.10
CA ILE A 125 -7.31 -2.04 13.50
C ILE A 125 -8.11 -2.78 14.59
N ALA A 126 -7.50 -3.13 15.72
CA ALA A 126 -8.22 -3.74 16.84
C ALA A 126 -9.32 -2.82 17.38
N LEU A 127 -9.01 -1.53 17.59
CA LEU A 127 -10.00 -0.53 18.03
C LEU A 127 -11.15 -0.36 17.02
N LEU A 128 -10.85 -0.38 15.72
CA LEU A 128 -11.89 -0.29 14.67
C LEU A 128 -12.78 -1.54 14.63
N ASN A 129 -12.20 -2.72 14.87
CA ASN A 129 -12.95 -3.97 14.99
C ASN A 129 -13.92 -3.96 16.18
N GLU A 130 -13.48 -3.46 17.33
CA GLU A 130 -14.33 -3.31 18.51
C GLU A 130 -15.45 -2.29 18.27
N TRP A 131 -15.12 -1.15 17.66
CA TRP A 131 -16.08 -0.09 17.36
C TRP A 131 -17.15 -0.53 16.36
N LYS A 132 -16.76 -1.24 15.29
CA LYS A 132 -17.68 -1.70 14.25
C LYS A 132 -17.33 -3.11 13.78
N PRO A 133 -17.84 -4.15 14.47
CA PRO A 133 -17.56 -5.55 14.15
C PRO A 133 -18.04 -6.01 12.77
N SER A 134 -18.89 -5.22 12.10
CA SER A 134 -19.38 -5.52 10.75
C SER A 134 -18.40 -5.14 9.64
N ILE A 135 -17.27 -4.49 9.96
CA ILE A 135 -16.25 -4.16 8.97
C ILE A 135 -15.60 -5.43 8.42
N ARG A 136 -15.55 -5.55 7.09
CA ARG A 136 -14.78 -6.59 6.42
C ARG A 136 -13.38 -6.09 6.06
N TRP A 137 -12.36 -6.83 6.49
CA TRP A 137 -10.96 -6.56 6.18
C TRP A 137 -10.46 -7.38 4.99
N ASN A 138 -9.46 -6.85 4.28
CA ASN A 138 -8.96 -7.41 3.03
C ASN A 138 -8.31 -8.78 3.20
N PHE A 139 -7.34 -8.89 4.12
CA PHE A 139 -6.58 -10.13 4.34
C PHE A 139 -6.49 -10.43 5.84
N PRO A 140 -6.72 -11.69 6.26
CA PRO A 140 -6.57 -12.07 7.66
C PRO A 140 -5.19 -11.72 8.21
N GLY A 141 -5.14 -11.00 9.33
CA GLY A 141 -3.90 -10.62 10.02
C GLY A 141 -3.07 -9.54 9.33
N SER A 142 -3.53 -8.95 8.22
CA SER A 142 -2.87 -7.79 7.61
C SER A 142 -3.12 -6.52 8.42
N VAL A 143 -2.08 -5.69 8.55
CA VAL A 143 -2.20 -4.37 9.20
C VAL A 143 -2.67 -3.27 8.24
N PHE A 144 -2.78 -3.55 6.95
CA PHE A 144 -3.23 -2.58 5.96
C PHE A 144 -4.75 -2.60 5.85
N ALA A 145 -5.37 -1.41 5.96
CA ALA A 145 -6.82 -1.27 5.92
C ALA A 145 -7.40 -1.41 4.50
N ALA A 146 -6.63 -1.01 3.49
CA ALA A 146 -7.05 -0.99 2.10
C ALA A 146 -5.94 -1.52 1.18
N CYS A 147 -6.33 -1.91 -0.03
CA CYS A 147 -5.41 -2.27 -1.09
C CYS A 147 -5.94 -1.85 -2.45
N THR A 148 -5.03 -1.71 -3.41
CA THR A 148 -5.37 -1.40 -4.79
C THR A 148 -4.70 -2.38 -5.75
N PHE A 149 -5.52 -2.92 -6.66
CA PHE A 149 -5.11 -3.72 -7.80
C PHE A 149 -4.97 -2.80 -9.01
N ASN A 150 -3.75 -2.64 -9.50
CA ASN A 150 -3.43 -1.86 -10.69
C ASN A 150 -3.26 -2.83 -11.86
N PHE A 151 -4.20 -2.80 -12.79
CA PHE A 151 -4.30 -3.79 -13.86
C PHE A 151 -3.36 -3.43 -15.01
N GLY A 152 -2.97 -4.48 -15.73
CA GLY A 152 -2.08 -4.35 -16.87
C GLY A 152 -2.82 -3.99 -18.17
N PRO A 153 -2.09 -3.92 -19.29
CA PRO A 153 -0.65 -4.20 -19.41
C PRO A 153 0.26 -3.01 -19.05
N ARG A 154 -0.30 -1.85 -18.69
CA ARG A 154 0.44 -0.57 -18.55
C ARG A 154 0.09 0.15 -17.25
N ALA A 155 0.29 -0.50 -16.11
CA ALA A 155 0.23 0.19 -14.83
C ALA A 155 1.43 1.15 -14.68
N ILE A 156 1.34 2.36 -15.25
CA ILE A 156 2.38 3.39 -15.25
C ILE A 156 1.80 4.69 -14.68
N THR A 157 2.48 5.25 -13.69
CA THR A 157 1.98 6.41 -12.94
C THR A 157 2.81 7.66 -13.23
N ALA A 158 2.17 8.82 -13.25
CA ALA A 158 2.87 10.10 -13.16
C ALA A 158 3.40 10.33 -11.73
N ALA A 159 4.25 11.35 -11.54
CA ALA A 159 4.71 11.74 -10.21
C ALA A 159 3.53 12.21 -9.34
N HIS A 160 3.30 11.53 -8.23
CA HIS A 160 2.19 11.82 -7.32
C HIS A 160 2.54 11.55 -5.85
N LEU A 161 1.62 11.93 -4.98
CA LEU A 161 1.60 11.65 -3.55
C LEU A 161 0.23 11.05 -3.21
N ASP A 162 0.21 10.04 -2.35
CA ASP A 162 -1.04 9.47 -1.85
C ASP A 162 -1.52 10.25 -0.64
N PHE A 163 -1.93 11.51 -0.84
CA PHE A 163 -2.21 12.45 0.26
C PHE A 163 -3.25 11.96 1.28
N ALA A 164 -4.12 11.01 0.90
CA ALA A 164 -5.12 10.44 1.78
C ALA A 164 -4.55 9.41 2.77
N ASN A 165 -3.34 8.87 2.53
CA ASN A 165 -2.70 7.88 3.38
C ASN A 165 -2.10 8.52 4.65
N LEU A 166 -1.82 7.70 5.66
CA LEU A 166 -1.13 8.17 6.87
C LEU A 166 0.24 8.75 6.49
N ALA A 167 0.46 10.04 6.78
CA ALA A 167 1.65 10.80 6.36
C ALA A 167 2.99 10.09 6.70
N TRP A 168 3.15 9.64 7.94
CA TRP A 168 4.34 8.94 8.44
C TRP A 168 4.20 7.41 8.42
N GLY A 169 3.06 6.93 7.92
CA GLY A 169 2.76 5.52 7.80
C GLY A 169 3.41 4.90 6.58
N TRP A 170 3.62 3.60 6.57
CA TRP A 170 4.12 2.91 5.38
C TRP A 170 2.98 2.35 4.55
N CYS A 171 3.19 2.38 3.23
CA CYS A 171 2.39 1.69 2.23
C CYS A 171 3.30 0.69 1.53
N ALA A 172 2.77 -0.48 1.17
CA ALA A 172 3.48 -1.47 0.40
C ALA A 172 3.13 -1.35 -1.08
N ILE A 173 4.13 -1.34 -1.94
CA ILE A 173 3.98 -1.36 -3.40
C ILE A 173 4.73 -2.57 -3.93
N MET A 174 4.06 -3.37 -4.74
CA MET A 174 4.64 -4.54 -5.40
C MET A 174 4.52 -4.42 -6.91
N ALA A 175 5.65 -4.55 -7.60
CA ALA A 175 5.67 -4.65 -9.05
C ALA A 175 5.27 -6.07 -9.48
N LEU A 176 4.41 -6.18 -10.51
CA LEU A 176 4.00 -7.44 -11.10
C LEU A 176 4.12 -7.35 -12.63
N GLY A 177 4.11 -8.50 -13.30
CA GLY A 177 4.16 -8.61 -14.76
C GLY A 177 5.49 -9.10 -15.29
N LYS A 178 5.70 -8.94 -16.59
CA LYS A 178 6.88 -9.41 -17.31
C LYS A 178 7.47 -8.25 -18.10
N PHE A 179 8.53 -7.68 -17.53
CA PHE A 179 9.32 -6.61 -18.12
C PHE A 179 10.78 -6.74 -17.68
N ASP A 180 11.67 -6.15 -18.46
CA ASP A 180 13.10 -6.05 -18.16
C ASP A 180 13.38 -4.84 -17.25
N PRO A 181 13.70 -5.05 -15.97
CA PRO A 181 13.90 -3.97 -15.02
C PRO A 181 15.20 -3.19 -15.23
N ASP A 182 16.10 -3.66 -16.11
CA ASP A 182 17.30 -2.91 -16.48
C ASP A 182 17.00 -1.83 -17.54
N VAL A 183 15.81 -1.86 -18.15
CA VAL A 183 15.46 -0.94 -19.25
C VAL A 183 14.16 -0.18 -19.01
N GLY A 184 13.24 -0.68 -18.19
CA GLY A 184 11.97 -0.01 -17.90
C GLY A 184 11.40 -0.36 -16.54
N GLY A 185 10.29 0.26 -16.17
CA GLY A 185 9.55 -0.07 -14.94
C GLY A 185 10.22 0.34 -13.63
N HIS A 186 11.36 1.03 -13.68
CA HIS A 186 12.03 1.68 -12.55
C HIS A 186 11.06 2.50 -11.70
N LEU A 187 11.27 2.46 -10.38
CA LEU A 187 10.57 3.31 -9.42
C LEU A 187 11.41 4.58 -9.17
N ILE A 188 10.76 5.74 -9.18
CA ILE A 188 11.40 7.02 -8.87
C ILE A 188 10.87 7.52 -7.53
N LEU A 189 11.75 7.85 -6.60
CA LEU A 189 11.44 8.57 -5.36
C LEU A 189 12.01 9.98 -5.50
N TRP A 190 11.16 10.92 -5.92
CA TRP A 190 11.56 12.24 -6.39
C TRP A 190 12.21 13.08 -5.30
N ASP A 191 11.60 13.13 -4.11
CA ASP A 191 12.10 13.94 -2.99
C ASP A 191 13.41 13.39 -2.40
N LEU A 192 13.72 12.11 -2.69
CA LEU A 192 14.98 11.47 -2.31
C LEU A 192 16.03 11.51 -3.44
N CYS A 193 15.66 12.00 -4.62
CA CYS A 193 16.48 11.96 -5.83
C CYS A 193 16.99 10.55 -6.17
N LEU A 194 16.16 9.53 -5.98
CA LEU A 194 16.51 8.13 -6.24
C LEU A 194 15.74 7.58 -7.45
N VAL A 195 16.48 6.93 -8.36
CA VAL A 195 15.93 6.05 -9.39
C VAL A 195 16.32 4.62 -9.02
N ILE A 196 15.31 3.79 -8.82
CA ILE A 196 15.47 2.44 -8.27
C ILE A 196 15.08 1.44 -9.36
N ARG A 197 16.02 0.55 -9.69
CA ARG A 197 15.72 -0.67 -10.43
C ARG A 197 14.72 -1.49 -9.61
N PHE A 198 13.52 -1.70 -10.15
CA PHE A 198 12.40 -2.30 -9.41
C PHE A 198 11.83 -3.52 -10.17
N PRO A 199 12.43 -4.70 -9.98
CA PRO A 199 12.06 -5.92 -10.70
C PRO A 199 10.62 -6.38 -10.46
N PRO A 200 10.00 -7.08 -11.42
CA PRO A 200 8.76 -7.81 -11.16
C PRO A 200 8.91 -8.75 -9.95
N GLY A 201 7.85 -8.82 -9.15
CA GLY A 201 7.80 -9.57 -7.90
C GLY A 201 8.43 -8.86 -6.69
N SER A 202 9.12 -7.73 -6.88
CA SER A 202 9.75 -7.00 -5.78
C SER A 202 8.77 -6.13 -5.03
N THR A 203 8.99 -5.98 -3.73
CA THR A 203 8.20 -5.10 -2.83
C THR A 203 9.03 -3.92 -2.36
N ILE A 204 8.40 -2.75 -2.19
CA ILE A 204 8.92 -1.62 -1.43
C ILE A 204 7.89 -1.20 -0.37
N LEU A 205 8.35 -0.78 0.80
CA LEU A 205 7.54 -0.10 1.80
C LEU A 205 8.03 1.34 1.95
N LEU A 206 7.12 2.31 1.82
CA LEU A 206 7.48 3.73 1.91
C LEU A 206 6.29 4.60 2.38
N PRO A 207 6.56 5.78 2.96
CA PRO A 207 5.52 6.73 3.33
C PRO A 207 5.02 7.51 2.11
N SER A 208 4.08 6.90 1.38
CA SER A 208 3.64 7.36 0.06
C SER A 208 2.84 8.66 0.07
N ALA A 209 2.35 9.07 1.24
CA ALA A 209 1.70 10.36 1.46
C ALA A 209 2.67 11.55 1.51
N ILE A 210 3.97 11.32 1.76
CA ILE A 210 4.98 12.40 1.87
C ILE A 210 6.19 12.22 0.95
N ILE A 211 6.42 11.04 0.38
CA ILE A 211 7.46 10.81 -0.64
C ILE A 211 6.79 10.76 -2.01
N ARG A 212 7.05 11.77 -2.84
CA ARG A 212 6.56 11.84 -4.21
C ARG A 212 7.23 10.75 -5.01
N HIS A 213 6.41 9.95 -5.67
CA HIS A 213 6.87 8.77 -6.36
C HIS A 213 6.15 8.56 -7.70
N SER A 214 6.80 7.81 -8.59
CA SER A 214 6.24 7.36 -9.87
C SER A 214 6.97 6.11 -10.36
N ASN A 215 6.51 5.53 -11.45
CA ASN A 215 7.29 4.54 -12.18
C ASN A 215 7.43 4.93 -13.67
N VAL A 216 8.46 4.42 -14.32
CA VAL A 216 8.74 4.74 -15.73
C VAL A 216 8.10 3.72 -16.68
N PRO A 217 7.85 4.12 -17.94
CA PRO A 217 7.37 3.20 -18.95
C PRO A 217 8.24 1.95 -19.13
N ILE A 218 7.59 0.90 -19.62
CA ILE A 218 8.19 -0.38 -20.05
C ILE A 218 8.05 -0.52 -21.58
N ARG A 219 8.75 -1.48 -22.20
CA ARG A 219 8.76 -1.64 -23.67
C ARG A 219 7.40 -2.07 -24.21
N ALA A 220 7.17 -1.81 -25.50
CA ALA A 220 5.91 -2.06 -26.19
C ALA A 220 5.37 -3.50 -26.04
N HIS A 221 6.25 -4.51 -26.03
CA HIS A 221 5.88 -5.93 -25.93
C HIS A 221 5.83 -6.47 -24.48
N GLU A 222 6.23 -5.66 -23.51
CA GLU A 222 6.23 -6.01 -22.08
C GLU A 222 4.92 -5.61 -21.43
N HIS A 223 4.63 -6.18 -20.26
CA HIS A 223 3.47 -5.79 -19.46
C HIS A 223 3.85 -5.58 -17.98
N ARG A 224 3.15 -4.64 -17.34
CA ARG A 224 3.31 -4.31 -15.92
C ARG A 224 1.95 -4.14 -15.27
N CYS A 225 1.80 -4.79 -14.12
CA CYS A 225 0.71 -4.61 -13.17
C CYS A 225 1.32 -4.19 -11.83
N SER A 226 0.52 -3.79 -10.86
CA SER A 226 1.01 -3.64 -9.48
C SER A 226 -0.06 -3.88 -8.44
N PHE A 227 0.38 -4.36 -7.29
CA PHE A 227 -0.48 -4.53 -6.12
C PHE A 227 0.03 -3.64 -4.99
N THR A 228 -0.87 -2.91 -4.35
CA THR A 228 -0.51 -1.93 -3.32
C THR A 228 -1.38 -2.10 -2.09
N GLN A 229 -0.83 -1.86 -0.90
CA GLN A 229 -1.54 -1.95 0.38
C GLN A 229 -1.21 -0.72 1.23
N TYR A 230 -2.22 -0.14 1.86
CA TYR A 230 -2.10 1.14 2.55
C TYR A 230 -3.21 1.33 3.60
N THR A 231 -3.08 2.39 4.39
CA THR A 231 -4.09 2.79 5.38
C THR A 231 -4.30 4.30 5.27
N ALA A 232 -5.56 4.70 5.10
CA ALA A 232 -5.94 6.11 5.04
C ALA A 232 -5.68 6.81 6.37
N GLY A 233 -5.11 8.02 6.34
CA GLY A 233 -4.87 8.82 7.54
C GLY A 233 -6.16 9.19 8.26
N GLY A 234 -7.23 9.47 7.50
CA GLY A 234 -8.56 9.78 8.05
C GLY A 234 -9.15 8.65 8.88
N LEU A 235 -8.80 7.39 8.61
CA LEU A 235 -9.22 6.24 9.40
C LEU A 235 -8.61 6.29 10.81
N LEU A 236 -7.35 6.72 10.89
CA LEU A 236 -6.65 6.82 12.17
C LEU A 236 -7.00 8.10 12.92
N CYS A 237 -7.33 9.18 12.21
CA CYS A 237 -7.93 10.37 12.81
C CYS A 237 -9.27 10.05 13.50
N TRP A 238 -10.11 9.22 12.86
CA TRP A 238 -11.38 8.77 13.46
C TRP A 238 -11.17 8.08 14.80
N VAL A 239 -10.26 7.10 14.87
CA VAL A 239 -9.92 6.41 16.12
C VAL A 239 -9.38 7.41 17.15
N ARG A 240 -8.43 8.27 16.75
CA ARG A 240 -7.85 9.29 17.63
C ARG A 240 -8.90 10.25 18.19
N ASN A 241 -9.96 10.55 17.44
CA ASN A 241 -11.07 11.40 17.82
C ASN A 241 -12.11 10.71 18.72
N GLY A 242 -11.85 9.47 19.17
CA GLY A 242 -12.82 8.71 19.95
C GLY A 242 -14.01 8.32 19.10
N PHE A 243 -13.76 7.93 17.85
CA PHE A 243 -14.76 7.48 16.86
C PHE A 243 -15.75 8.59 16.48
N LYS A 244 -15.19 9.75 16.15
CA LYS A 244 -15.93 10.95 15.73
C LYS A 244 -15.26 11.60 14.53
N THR A 245 -16.06 12.35 13.76
CA THR A 245 -15.52 13.23 12.73
C THR A 245 -14.62 14.30 13.35
N ASP A 246 -13.73 14.91 12.57
CA ASP A 246 -12.92 16.04 13.06
C ASP A 246 -13.83 17.19 13.54
N GLU A 247 -14.93 17.44 12.83
CA GLU A 247 -15.91 18.46 13.20
C GLU A 247 -16.55 18.17 14.56
N ASP A 248 -17.11 16.98 14.75
CA ASP A 248 -17.74 16.57 16.02
C ASP A 248 -16.74 16.55 17.17
N PHE A 249 -15.51 16.13 16.90
CA PHE A 249 -14.44 16.17 17.88
C PHE A 249 -14.17 17.61 18.33
N HIS A 250 -14.00 18.55 17.40
CA HIS A 250 -13.72 19.94 17.74
C HIS A 250 -14.85 20.65 18.49
N LEU A 251 -16.10 20.24 18.26
CA LEU A 251 -17.27 20.72 18.99
C LEU A 251 -17.36 20.15 20.41
N THR A 252 -16.91 18.92 20.63
CA THR A 252 -17.14 18.18 21.90
C THR A 252 -15.91 18.07 22.80
N VAL A 253 -14.71 18.39 22.31
CA VAL A 253 -13.45 18.21 23.05
C VAL A 253 -13.26 19.24 24.17
N SER A 254 -12.85 18.76 25.35
CA SER A 254 -12.55 19.58 26.52
C SER A 254 -11.25 20.38 26.37
N VAL A 255 -11.07 21.41 27.22
CA VAL A 255 -9.82 22.21 27.24
C VAL A 255 -8.60 21.34 27.59
N ALA A 256 -8.76 20.36 28.48
CA ALA A 256 -7.69 19.44 28.88
C ALA A 256 -7.24 18.55 27.72
N GLU A 257 -8.18 17.93 27.00
CA GLU A 257 -7.87 17.09 25.83
C GLU A 257 -7.26 17.91 24.68
N LYS A 258 -7.67 19.18 24.49
CA LYS A 258 -7.01 20.10 23.54
C LYS A 258 -5.54 20.36 23.94
N ALA A 259 -5.26 20.51 25.24
CA ALA A 259 -3.92 20.77 25.76
C ALA A 259 -3.01 19.53 25.60
N GLU A 260 -3.51 18.34 25.93
CA GLU A 260 -2.81 17.07 25.73
C GLU A 260 -2.46 16.85 24.26
N ARG A 261 -3.42 17.06 23.34
CA ARG A 261 -3.16 16.94 21.88
C ARG A 261 -2.09 17.91 21.38
N LYS A 262 -2.04 19.12 21.94
CA LYS A 262 -1.03 20.13 21.60
C LYS A 262 0.35 19.79 22.17
N ALA A 263 0.42 19.05 23.26
CA ALA A 263 1.67 18.52 23.80
C ALA A 263 2.18 17.34 22.96
N GLU A 264 1.31 16.42 22.56
CA GLU A 264 1.65 15.29 21.70
C GLU A 264 2.19 15.71 20.33
N SER A 265 1.63 16.77 19.73
CA SER A 265 2.07 17.25 18.41
C SER A 265 3.42 17.96 18.44
N LYS A 266 3.88 18.43 19.61
CA LYS A 266 5.20 19.05 19.80
C LYS A 266 6.32 18.04 20.06
N GLY A 267 5.96 16.82 20.48
CA GLY A 267 6.91 15.75 20.79
C GLY A 267 7.19 14.80 19.63
N ARG A 268 6.57 15.02 18.45
CA ARG A 268 6.74 14.21 17.24
C ARG A 268 7.60 14.92 16.21
#